data_AF-X0Y1I9-F1
#
_entry.id   AF-X0Y1I9-F1
#
_cell.length_a   1.000
_cell.length_b   1.000
_cell.length_c   1.000
_cell.angle_alpha   90.00
_cell.angle_beta   90.00
_cell.angle_gamma   90.00
#
_symmetry.space_group_name_H-M   'P 1'
#
loop_
_entity.id
_entity.type
_entity.pdbx_description
1 polymer ?
#
loop_
_entity_poly.entity_id
_entity_poly.type
_entity_poly.pdbx_seq_one_letter_code
_entity_poly.pdbx_strand_id
1 'polypeptide(L)'
;MRCLRTNYPTAPLKRTVMSLAVMLALAPAALAQDFAIDWWTVDGGGEMFSSGGDFELSGTIGQPDAGTLAGGDYALTGGFWFEQVCGDCNYDGGVDLFDFQGFETCLSGPDGGLEPGCSCLDFDGDEDVDL
;
A
#
# COMPACT_ATOMS: atom_id res chain seq x y z
N MET A 1 20.86 -64.89 9.54
CA MET A 1 20.21 -63.57 9.43
C MET A 1 18.80 -63.75 8.92
N ARG A 2 17.79 -63.38 9.73
CA ARG A 2 16.37 -63.48 9.37
C ARG A 2 15.95 -62.13 8.79
N CYS A 3 15.68 -62.08 7.49
CA CYS A 3 15.24 -60.86 6.82
C CYS A 3 13.77 -60.59 7.20
N LEU A 4 13.52 -59.55 7.99
CA LEU A 4 12.17 -59.10 8.34
C LEU A 4 11.59 -58.33 7.15
N ARG A 5 10.48 -58.81 6.59
CA ARG A 5 9.70 -58.07 5.60
C ARG A 5 8.98 -56.92 6.31
N THR A 6 9.34 -55.68 6.00
CA THR A 6 8.54 -54.50 6.30
C THR A 6 7.30 -54.50 5.39
N ASN A 7 6.13 -54.77 5.97
CA ASN A 7 4.86 -54.58 5.27
C ASN A 7 4.57 -53.07 5.22
N TYR A 8 4.85 -52.42 4.10
CA TYR A 8 4.24 -51.12 3.82
C TYR A 8 2.77 -51.39 3.47
N PRO A 9 1.80 -50.84 4.21
CA PRO A 9 0.39 -51.00 3.87
C PRO A 9 0.15 -50.30 2.53
N THR A 10 -0.04 -51.08 1.47
CA THR A 10 -0.48 -50.55 0.18
C THR A 10 -1.95 -50.18 0.34
N ALA A 11 -2.22 -48.88 0.50
CA ALA A 11 -3.59 -48.41 0.32
C ALA A 11 -4.05 -48.85 -1.08
N PRO A 12 -5.20 -49.54 -1.20
CA PRO A 12 -5.59 -50.11 -2.48
C PRO A 12 -5.81 -48.96 -3.47
N LEU A 13 -5.16 -49.03 -4.64
CA LEU A 13 -5.21 -48.00 -5.70
C LEU A 13 -6.63 -47.49 -5.98
N LYS A 14 -7.64 -48.37 -5.86
CA LYS A 14 -9.06 -48.04 -5.98
C LYS A 14 -9.56 -47.03 -4.95
N ARG A 15 -9.10 -47.11 -3.70
CA ARG A 15 -9.41 -46.12 -2.65
C ARG A 15 -8.80 -44.77 -2.98
N THR A 16 -7.54 -44.74 -3.43
CA THR A 16 -6.86 -43.49 -3.79
C THR A 16 -7.54 -42.80 -4.97
N VAL A 17 -7.92 -43.57 -6.00
CA VAL A 17 -8.67 -43.06 -7.16
C VAL A 17 -10.04 -42.52 -6.76
N MET A 18 -10.74 -43.24 -5.88
CA MET A 18 -12.06 -42.82 -5.40
C MET A 18 -11.98 -41.55 -4.54
N SER A 19 -10.98 -41.44 -3.66
CA SER A 19 -10.73 -40.21 -2.88
C SER A 19 -10.39 -39.03 -3.79
N LEU A 20 -9.59 -39.24 -4.83
CA LEU A 20 -9.25 -38.18 -5.80
C LEU A 20 -10.48 -37.75 -6.61
N ALA A 21 -11.31 -38.69 -7.05
CA ALA A 21 -12.55 -38.39 -7.77
C ALA A 21 -13.54 -37.60 -6.90
N VAL A 22 -13.66 -37.96 -5.63
CA VAL A 22 -14.49 -37.22 -4.66
C VAL A 22 -13.92 -35.82 -4.44
N MET A 23 -12.61 -35.67 -4.26
CA MET A 23 -11.96 -34.35 -4.11
C MET A 23 -12.18 -33.47 -5.35
N LEU A 24 -12.11 -34.04 -6.56
CA LEU A 24 -12.34 -33.30 -7.80
C LEU A 24 -13.82 -32.94 -8.01
N ALA A 25 -14.75 -33.79 -7.55
CA ALA A 25 -16.19 -33.54 -7.63
C ALA A 25 -16.69 -32.52 -6.60
N LEU A 26 -16.01 -32.40 -5.44
CA LEU A 26 -16.32 -31.41 -4.41
C LEU A 26 -15.48 -30.13 -4.51
N ALA A 27 -14.58 -30.03 -5.50
CA ALA A 27 -13.82 -28.81 -5.72
C ALA A 27 -14.79 -27.69 -6.16
N PRO A 28 -14.88 -26.56 -5.42
CA PRO A 28 -15.65 -25.42 -5.88
C PRO A 28 -15.07 -24.91 -7.20
N ALA A 29 -15.94 -24.50 -8.13
CA ALA A 29 -15.48 -23.86 -9.35
C ALA A 29 -14.75 -22.57 -9.00
N ALA A 30 -13.46 -22.50 -9.29
CA ALA A 30 -12.72 -21.25 -9.30
C ALA A 30 -13.17 -20.45 -10.54
N LEU A 31 -14.28 -19.73 -10.39
CA LEU A 31 -14.70 -18.77 -11.40
C LEU A 31 -13.76 -17.57 -11.29
N ALA A 32 -13.15 -17.19 -12.42
CA ALA A 32 -12.48 -15.90 -12.49
C ALA A 32 -13.51 -14.81 -12.18
N GLN A 33 -13.10 -13.84 -11.38
CA GLN A 33 -13.89 -12.64 -11.15
C GLN A 33 -14.07 -11.85 -12.46
N ASP A 34 -15.22 -11.24 -12.67
CA ASP A 34 -15.51 -10.39 -13.84
C ASP A 34 -14.82 -9.01 -13.77
N PHE A 35 -13.77 -8.88 -12.96
CA PHE A 35 -13.00 -7.64 -12.86
C PHE A 35 -11.93 -7.63 -13.94
N ALA A 36 -12.04 -6.67 -14.86
CA ALA A 36 -11.04 -6.37 -15.86
C ALA A 36 -10.51 -4.95 -15.65
N ILE A 37 -9.21 -4.76 -15.85
CA ILE A 37 -8.60 -3.43 -15.96
C ILE A 37 -8.53 -3.12 -17.46
N ASP A 38 -9.62 -2.58 -17.99
CA ASP A 38 -9.77 -2.32 -19.43
C ASP A 38 -8.92 -1.14 -19.91
N TRP A 39 -8.47 -0.29 -18.98
CA TRP A 39 -7.62 0.87 -19.23
C TRP A 39 -6.60 1.02 -18.10
N TRP A 40 -5.35 1.29 -18.45
CA TRP A 40 -4.25 1.49 -17.53
C TRP A 40 -3.24 2.48 -18.09
N THR A 41 -2.53 3.16 -17.20
CA THR A 41 -1.31 3.94 -17.47
C THR A 41 -0.12 3.25 -16.79
N VAL A 42 1.08 3.52 -17.29
CA VAL A 42 2.31 3.21 -16.54
C VAL A 42 2.91 4.55 -16.18
N ASP A 43 2.92 4.81 -14.88
CA ASP A 43 3.41 6.05 -14.32
C ASP A 43 4.87 5.82 -13.91
N GLY A 44 5.72 6.76 -14.27
CA GLY A 44 7.15 6.67 -14.03
C GLY A 44 7.56 7.47 -12.80
N GLY A 45 8.76 7.18 -12.30
CA GLY A 45 9.40 7.97 -11.26
C GLY A 45 9.93 9.31 -11.77
N GLY A 46 10.66 10.00 -10.91
CA GLY A 46 11.47 11.15 -11.29
C GLY A 46 12.75 11.21 -10.48
N GLU A 47 13.54 12.24 -10.76
CA GLU A 47 14.69 12.60 -9.95
C GLU A 47 14.68 14.12 -9.76
N MET A 48 14.89 14.57 -8.52
CA MET A 48 15.20 15.97 -8.25
C MET A 48 16.69 16.10 -7.99
N PHE A 49 17.24 17.24 -8.40
CA PHE A 49 18.64 17.60 -8.15
C PHE A 49 19.65 16.63 -8.79
N SER A 50 19.29 16.02 -9.93
CA SER A 50 20.22 15.19 -10.69
C SER A 50 21.30 16.09 -11.27
N SER A 51 22.53 15.96 -10.76
CA SER A 51 23.64 16.86 -11.08
C SER A 51 24.62 16.26 -12.09
N GLY A 52 25.10 17.07 -13.03
CA GLY A 52 26.13 16.69 -13.99
C GLY A 52 26.91 17.89 -14.53
N GLY A 53 28.17 18.04 -14.09
CA GLY A 53 28.98 19.22 -14.42
C GLY A 53 28.40 20.49 -13.78
N ASP A 54 28.22 21.55 -14.57
CA ASP A 54 27.62 22.81 -14.14
C ASP A 54 26.09 22.83 -14.25
N PHE A 55 25.46 21.68 -14.56
CA PHE A 55 24.03 21.59 -14.78
C PHE A 55 23.35 20.72 -13.73
N GLU A 56 22.13 21.12 -13.42
CA GLU A 56 21.20 20.37 -12.60
C GLU A 56 19.91 20.13 -13.41
N LEU A 57 19.40 18.92 -13.34
CA LEU A 57 18.15 18.50 -13.95
C LEU A 57 17.23 17.91 -12.89
N SER A 58 16.00 18.42 -12.86
CA SER A 58 14.91 17.82 -12.11
C SER A 58 13.78 17.50 -13.08
N GLY A 59 13.16 16.33 -12.94
CA GLY A 59 12.09 15.93 -13.83
C GLY A 59 11.34 14.69 -13.39
N THR A 60 10.12 14.57 -13.92
CA THR A 60 9.16 13.48 -13.63
C THR A 60 8.73 12.84 -14.95
N ILE A 61 8.77 11.52 -15.06
CA ILE A 61 8.35 10.81 -16.29
C ILE A 61 6.96 10.23 -16.07
N GLY A 62 5.97 10.68 -16.85
CA GLY A 62 4.64 10.06 -16.91
C GLY A 62 3.86 10.16 -15.59
N GLN A 63 3.03 11.20 -15.48
CA GLN A 63 2.07 11.35 -14.37
C GLN A 63 0.69 11.82 -14.86
N PRO A 64 0.00 11.06 -15.75
CA PRO A 64 -1.32 11.44 -16.23
C PRO A 64 -2.40 11.42 -15.15
N ASP A 65 -2.17 10.68 -14.08
CA ASP A 65 -3.09 10.37 -12.99
C ASP A 65 -2.55 10.79 -11.61
N ALA A 66 -1.51 11.63 -11.57
CA ALA A 66 -1.03 12.18 -10.32
C ALA A 66 -2.05 13.10 -9.66
N GLY A 67 -2.11 13.00 -8.33
CA GLY A 67 -3.09 13.71 -7.50
C GLY A 67 -4.22 12.81 -7.01
N THR A 68 -5.23 13.41 -6.40
CA THR A 68 -6.36 12.68 -5.83
C THR A 68 -7.32 12.18 -6.91
N LEU A 69 -7.49 10.86 -6.97
CA LEU A 69 -8.44 10.13 -7.80
C LEU A 69 -9.59 9.66 -6.93
N ALA A 70 -10.84 9.84 -7.37
CA ALA A 70 -12.02 9.42 -6.61
C ALA A 70 -13.05 8.71 -7.49
N GLY A 71 -13.72 7.71 -6.93
CA GLY A 71 -14.77 6.96 -7.61
C GLY A 71 -15.64 6.15 -6.65
N GLY A 72 -16.95 6.43 -6.63
CA GLY A 72 -17.86 5.84 -5.64
C GLY A 72 -17.47 6.26 -4.22
N ASP A 73 -17.35 5.28 -3.32
CA ASP A 73 -16.94 5.47 -1.92
C ASP A 73 -15.42 5.37 -1.72
N TYR A 74 -14.64 5.38 -2.80
CA TYR A 74 -13.19 5.17 -2.76
C TYR A 74 -12.44 6.40 -3.26
N ALA A 75 -11.36 6.72 -2.55
CA ALA A 75 -10.35 7.69 -2.96
C ALA A 75 -8.97 7.02 -2.98
N LEU A 76 -8.12 7.47 -3.89
CA LEU A 76 -6.74 7.04 -4.06
C LEU A 76 -5.90 8.25 -4.47
N THR A 77 -4.74 8.44 -3.86
CA THR A 77 -3.77 9.42 -4.34
C THR A 77 -2.80 8.73 -5.30
N GLY A 78 -2.79 9.18 -6.56
CA GLY A 78 -1.92 8.68 -7.61
C GLY A 78 -0.65 9.52 -7.78
N GLY A 79 0.33 8.96 -8.49
CA GLY A 79 1.60 9.61 -8.82
C GLY A 79 2.77 9.21 -7.90
N PHE A 80 3.98 9.25 -8.47
CA PHE A 80 5.23 8.97 -7.73
C PHE A 80 5.60 10.11 -6.77
N TRP A 81 5.21 11.34 -7.14
CA TRP A 81 5.37 12.55 -6.33
C TRP A 81 3.98 13.05 -5.98
N PHE A 82 3.29 12.32 -5.10
CA PHE A 82 1.97 12.78 -4.64
C PHE A 82 2.14 14.09 -3.88
N GLU A 83 1.22 15.02 -4.12
CA GLU A 83 1.14 16.26 -3.36
C GLU A 83 0.61 15.90 -1.97
N GLN A 84 1.53 15.65 -1.04
CA GLN A 84 1.17 15.74 0.37
C GLN A 84 0.99 17.23 0.66
N VAL A 85 -0.26 17.66 0.79
CA VAL A 85 -0.56 19.04 1.10
C VAL A 85 0.03 19.32 2.48
N CYS A 86 0.88 20.36 2.60
CA CYS A 86 1.44 20.71 3.89
C CYS A 86 0.30 21.01 4.88
N GLY A 87 0.22 20.23 5.95
CA GLY A 87 -0.85 20.33 6.95
C GLY A 87 -2.06 19.43 6.72
N ASP A 88 -2.11 18.64 5.64
CA ASP A 88 -3.06 17.53 5.49
C ASP A 88 -2.48 16.30 6.22
N CYS A 89 -2.94 16.12 7.45
CA CYS A 89 -2.44 15.08 8.34
C CYS A 89 -3.38 13.88 8.45
N ASN A 90 -4.60 14.01 7.92
CA ASN A 90 -5.55 12.93 7.83
C ASN A 90 -5.53 12.23 6.44
N TYR A 91 -4.76 12.77 5.49
CA TYR A 91 -4.56 12.31 4.13
C TYR A 91 -5.84 12.28 3.29
N ASP A 92 -6.74 13.23 3.49
CA ASP A 92 -8.01 13.33 2.75
C ASP A 92 -7.92 14.20 1.48
N GLY A 93 -6.76 14.83 1.24
CA GLY A 93 -6.47 15.64 0.07
C GLY A 93 -6.81 17.12 0.25
N GLY A 94 -7.04 17.58 1.48
CA GLY A 94 -7.30 18.98 1.81
C GLY A 94 -6.61 19.42 3.09
N VAL A 95 -6.51 20.74 3.30
CA VAL A 95 -6.17 21.33 4.60
C VAL A 95 -7.42 22.03 5.10
N ASP A 96 -8.07 21.45 6.10
CA ASP A 96 -9.32 21.96 6.63
C ASP A 96 -9.44 21.84 8.16
N LEU A 97 -10.67 21.92 8.67
CA LEU A 97 -10.93 21.88 10.11
C LEU A 97 -10.68 20.51 10.73
N PHE A 98 -10.70 19.44 9.94
CA PHE A 98 -10.36 18.09 10.41
C PHE A 98 -8.86 17.98 10.69
N ASP A 99 -8.00 18.64 9.91
CA ASP A 99 -6.56 18.73 10.21
C ASP A 99 -6.28 19.58 11.44
N PHE A 100 -6.99 20.69 11.59
CA PHE A 100 -6.88 21.53 12.79
C PHE A 100 -7.24 20.77 14.07
N GLN A 101 -8.22 19.86 14.01
CA GLN A 101 -8.51 18.99 15.15
C GLN A 101 -7.34 18.04 15.47
N GLY A 102 -6.62 17.58 14.44
CA GLY A 102 -5.36 16.86 14.59
C GLY A 102 -4.28 17.71 15.27
N PHE A 103 -4.07 18.95 14.78
CA PHE A 103 -3.15 19.92 15.38
C PHE A 103 -3.42 20.13 16.87
N GLU A 104 -4.66 20.44 17.25
CA GLU A 104 -5.05 20.64 18.65
C GLU A 104 -4.84 19.39 19.52
N THR A 105 -4.96 18.19 18.95
CA THR A 105 -4.71 16.94 19.65
C THR A 105 -3.21 16.71 19.89
N CYS A 106 -2.38 17.16 18.95
CA CYS A 106 -0.93 16.98 18.96
C CYS A 106 -0.17 18.14 19.60
N LEU A 107 -0.83 19.27 19.86
CA LEU A 107 -0.21 20.48 20.40
C LEU A 107 0.49 20.18 21.74
N SER A 108 1.82 20.16 21.69
CA SER A 108 2.69 19.87 22.83
C SER A 108 3.26 21.14 23.44
N GLY A 109 3.35 22.22 22.65
CA GLY A 109 4.02 23.47 23.02
C GLY A 109 5.55 23.37 22.96
N PRO A 110 6.27 24.49 23.19
CA PRO A 110 7.71 24.67 22.90
C PRO A 110 8.68 23.87 23.79
N ASP A 111 8.16 23.23 24.84
CA ASP A 111 8.92 22.34 25.73
C ASP A 111 8.33 20.91 25.71
N GLY A 112 7.37 20.68 24.81
CA GLY A 112 6.72 19.40 24.60
C GLY A 112 7.58 18.47 23.75
N GLY A 113 7.16 17.23 23.60
CA GLY A 113 7.84 16.28 22.71
C GLY A 113 6.86 15.72 21.70
N LEU A 114 7.39 15.33 20.55
CA LEU A 114 6.60 14.74 19.48
C LEU A 114 5.91 13.44 19.92
N GLU A 115 4.58 13.48 19.95
CA GLU A 115 3.77 12.30 20.24
C GLU A 115 3.65 11.39 19.00
N PRO A 116 3.46 10.06 19.18
CA PRO A 116 3.33 9.13 18.07
C PRO A 116 2.18 9.49 17.13
N GLY A 117 2.48 9.70 15.85
CA GLY A 117 1.50 10.09 14.82
C GLY A 117 1.33 11.59 14.62
N CYS A 118 2.06 12.43 15.38
CA CYS A 118 1.99 13.89 15.26
C CYS A 118 3.07 14.49 14.35
N SER A 119 3.97 13.67 13.78
CA SER A 119 5.12 14.13 12.98
C SER A 119 4.77 14.93 11.73
N CYS A 120 3.54 14.85 11.23
CA CYS A 120 3.11 15.62 10.07
C CYS A 120 2.67 17.06 10.44
N LEU A 121 2.48 17.34 11.74
CA LEU A 121 2.06 18.63 12.30
C LEU A 121 3.25 19.44 12.84
N ASP A 122 4.43 18.82 12.91
CA ASP A 122 5.73 19.47 13.18
C ASP A 122 6.22 20.13 11.87
N PHE A 123 5.93 21.41 11.70
CA PHE A 123 6.19 22.12 10.44
C PHE A 123 7.61 22.68 10.31
N ASP A 124 8.31 22.89 11.41
CA ASP A 124 9.69 23.41 11.40
C ASP A 124 10.75 22.34 11.74
N GLY A 125 10.31 21.14 12.12
CA GLY A 125 11.11 19.94 12.24
C GLY A 125 11.94 19.91 13.51
N ASP A 126 11.47 20.52 14.59
CA ASP A 126 12.20 20.66 15.85
C ASP A 126 11.82 19.63 16.93
N GLU A 127 11.02 18.63 16.54
CA GLU A 127 10.57 17.51 17.38
C GLU A 127 9.47 17.88 18.40
N ASP A 128 8.70 18.93 18.13
CA ASP A 128 7.46 19.22 18.84
C ASP A 128 6.32 19.72 17.89
N VAL A 129 5.14 19.98 18.46
CA VAL A 129 4.04 20.62 17.74
C VAL A 129 3.61 21.86 18.51
N ASP A 130 3.96 23.01 17.98
CA ASP A 130 3.61 24.30 18.56
C ASP A 130 3.41 25.43 17.51
N LEU A 131 3.62 26.70 17.91
CA LEU A 131 3.34 27.91 17.13
C LEU A 131 4.59 28.76 16.88
#